data_AF-A0A524M5N8-F1
#
_entry.id   AF-A0A524M5N8-F1
#
_cell.length_a   1.000
_cell.length_b   1.000
_cell.length_c   1.000
_cell.angle_alpha   90.00
_cell.angle_beta   90.00
_cell.angle_gamma   90.00
#
_symmetry.space_group_name_H-M   'P 1'
#
loop_
_entity.id
_entity.type
_entity.pdbx_description
1 polymer ?
#
loop_
_entity_poly.entity_id
_entity_poly.type
_entity_poly.pdbx_seq_one_letter_code
_entity_poly.pdbx_strand_id
1 'polypeptide(L)'
;MSIGMRSKDREREIEIAVVRTFGFSVIEFEAVLFQKFLVMSATSSLMTEDMFRKHLKNMEAKGYIAPVDFQNKRVWKRLVIESDIDEETLTPEEVRAFFEKARTLENKKTNLKKPEGEKTVSESRVLAENILRYLEMGMPTRIKVKRRLGEPTLIDHVEAMHHALADSKNDFLKYVRKNLPRVYEDMEKLLNSKGEEVVLRSLRMIESGQRIYPPQ
;
A
#
# COMPACT_ATOMS: atom_id res chain seq x y z
N MET A 1 -15.26 -22.58 -0.15
CA MET A 1 -14.57 -22.26 -1.42
C MET A 1 -14.42 -20.73 -1.58
N SER A 2 -13.65 -20.03 -0.73
CA SER A 2 -13.73 -18.54 -0.69
C SER A 2 -12.40 -17.77 -0.51
N ILE A 3 -11.26 -18.45 -0.52
CA ILE A 3 -9.95 -17.76 -0.42
C ILE A 3 -9.35 -17.45 -1.80
N GLY A 4 -9.62 -18.27 -2.81
CA GLY A 4 -9.05 -18.10 -4.16
C GLY A 4 -9.71 -17.03 -5.05
N MET A 5 -10.93 -16.58 -4.74
CA MET A 5 -11.57 -15.49 -5.51
C MET A 5 -10.93 -14.13 -5.16
N ARG A 6 -10.69 -13.89 -3.86
CA ARG A 6 -10.16 -12.61 -3.37
C ARG A 6 -8.75 -12.26 -3.89
N SER A 7 -7.92 -13.26 -4.19
CA SER A 7 -6.57 -13.03 -4.72
C SER A 7 -6.58 -12.70 -6.21
N LYS A 8 -7.43 -13.37 -7.00
CA LYS A 8 -7.58 -13.11 -8.44
C LYS A 8 -8.16 -11.72 -8.70
N ASP A 9 -9.13 -11.31 -7.89
CA ASP A 9 -9.74 -9.99 -8.00
C ASP A 9 -8.70 -8.89 -7.73
N ARG A 10 -7.85 -9.08 -6.70
CA ARG A 10 -6.76 -8.16 -6.37
C ARG A 10 -5.67 -8.11 -7.45
N GLU A 11 -5.33 -9.24 -8.06
CA GLU A 11 -4.39 -9.28 -9.19
C GLU A 11 -4.95 -8.51 -10.39
N ARG A 12 -6.24 -8.67 -10.69
CA ARG A 12 -6.91 -7.93 -11.77
C ARG A 12 -6.95 -6.42 -11.50
N GLU A 13 -7.22 -6.01 -10.27
CA GLU A 13 -7.15 -4.59 -9.86
C GLU A 13 -5.76 -3.99 -10.08
N ILE A 14 -4.71 -4.76 -9.74
CA ILE A 14 -3.32 -4.35 -9.98
C ILE A 14 -3.06 -4.22 -11.49
N GLU A 15 -3.53 -5.16 -12.29
CA GLU A 15 -3.35 -5.13 -13.76
C GLU A 15 -4.03 -3.91 -14.39
N ILE A 16 -5.29 -3.63 -14.01
CA ILE A 16 -6.02 -2.43 -14.45
C ILE A 16 -5.26 -1.17 -14.04
N ALA A 17 -4.79 -1.11 -12.80
CA ALA A 17 -4.03 0.02 -12.29
C ALA A 17 -2.71 0.22 -13.07
N VAL A 18 -1.97 -0.85 -13.36
CA VAL A 18 -0.76 -0.78 -14.19
C VAL A 18 -1.08 -0.23 -15.57
N VAL A 19 -2.14 -0.72 -16.23
CA VAL A 19 -2.52 -0.21 -17.57
C VAL A 19 -2.91 1.26 -17.53
N ARG A 20 -3.63 1.71 -16.49
CA ARG A 20 -3.95 3.14 -16.30
C ARG A 20 -2.72 4.01 -16.09
N THR A 21 -1.64 3.47 -15.50
CA THR A 21 -0.42 4.25 -15.23
C THR A 21 0.38 4.59 -16.48
N PHE A 22 0.14 3.89 -17.60
CA PHE A 22 0.64 4.31 -18.90
C PHE A 22 0.02 5.64 -19.36
N GLY A 23 -1.23 5.94 -18.95
CA GLY A 23 -1.96 7.11 -19.42
C GLY A 23 -2.02 7.14 -20.95
N PHE A 24 -1.59 8.25 -21.55
CA PHE A 24 -1.50 8.42 -23.00
C PHE A 24 -0.22 7.84 -23.63
N SER A 25 0.74 7.37 -22.82
CA SER A 25 2.00 6.84 -23.31
C SER A 25 1.84 5.40 -23.81
N VAL A 26 2.41 5.10 -24.98
CA VAL A 26 2.47 3.73 -25.53
C VAL A 26 3.64 2.93 -24.94
N ILE A 27 4.72 3.62 -24.57
CA ILE A 27 5.93 3.02 -23.98
C ILE A 27 6.33 3.78 -22.72
N GLU A 28 6.78 3.07 -21.70
CA GLU A 28 7.24 3.65 -20.44
C GLU A 28 8.41 2.86 -19.85
N PHE A 29 9.32 3.56 -19.17
CA PHE A 29 10.40 2.91 -18.43
C PHE A 29 9.86 2.22 -17.18
N GLU A 30 10.40 1.05 -16.84
CA GLU A 30 9.94 0.27 -15.68
C GLU A 30 9.93 1.10 -14.38
N ALA A 31 11.00 1.84 -14.10
CA ALA A 31 11.11 2.69 -12.92
C ALA A 31 10.06 3.82 -12.90
N VAL A 32 9.77 4.41 -14.07
CA VAL A 32 8.78 5.48 -14.21
C VAL A 32 7.37 4.92 -14.05
N LEU A 33 7.11 3.76 -14.65
CA LEU A 33 5.84 3.05 -14.54
C LEU A 33 5.57 2.66 -13.08
N PHE A 34 6.58 2.16 -12.37
CA PHE A 34 6.49 1.84 -10.94
C PHE A 34 6.17 3.09 -10.11
N GLN A 35 6.88 4.19 -10.34
CA GLN A 35 6.62 5.43 -9.62
C GLN A 35 5.20 5.97 -9.88
N LYS A 36 4.76 5.97 -11.15
CA LYS A 36 3.38 6.36 -11.52
C LYS A 36 2.35 5.45 -10.86
N PHE A 37 2.60 4.14 -10.84
CA PHE A 37 1.77 3.18 -10.14
C PHE A 37 1.66 3.48 -8.64
N LEU A 38 2.78 3.76 -7.97
CA LEU A 38 2.74 4.08 -6.55
C LEU A 38 1.95 5.36 -6.25
N VAL A 39 2.01 6.36 -7.14
CA VAL A 39 1.23 7.60 -6.98
C VAL A 39 -0.26 7.37 -7.23
N MET A 40 -0.62 6.62 -8.27
CA MET A 40 -2.02 6.40 -8.66
C MET A 40 -2.73 5.33 -7.82
N SER A 41 -2.00 4.34 -7.33
CA SER A 41 -2.52 3.22 -6.55
C SER A 41 -2.16 3.32 -5.06
N ALA A 42 -1.69 4.50 -4.61
CA ALA A 42 -1.27 4.76 -3.23
C ALA A 42 -2.30 4.35 -2.17
N THR A 43 -3.59 4.38 -2.54
CA THR A 43 -4.70 4.09 -1.63
C THR A 43 -5.03 2.60 -1.53
N SER A 44 -4.65 1.78 -2.53
CA SER A 44 -5.09 0.38 -2.68
C SER A 44 -3.97 -0.65 -2.79
N SER A 45 -2.71 -0.26 -3.04
CA SER A 45 -1.61 -1.23 -3.26
C SER A 45 -0.30 -0.85 -2.57
N LEU A 46 0.14 -1.70 -1.64
CA LEU A 46 1.48 -1.73 -1.04
C LEU A 46 2.33 -2.74 -1.82
N MET A 47 3.04 -2.28 -2.85
CA MET A 47 3.83 -3.14 -3.72
C MET A 47 5.27 -2.65 -3.81
N THR A 48 6.23 -3.57 -3.61
CA THR A 48 7.67 -3.35 -3.83
C THR A 48 8.00 -3.42 -5.32
N GLU A 49 9.16 -2.92 -5.71
CA GLU A 49 9.61 -2.96 -7.11
C GLU A 49 9.70 -4.40 -7.64
N ASP A 50 10.18 -5.35 -6.84
CA ASP A 50 10.29 -6.76 -7.25
C ASP A 50 8.92 -7.41 -7.47
N MET A 51 7.95 -7.11 -6.61
CA MET A 51 6.57 -7.56 -6.80
C MET A 51 5.97 -6.92 -8.06
N PHE A 52 6.23 -5.64 -8.29
CA PHE A 52 5.80 -4.95 -9.50
C PHE A 52 6.39 -5.59 -10.75
N ARG A 53 7.68 -5.88 -10.75
CA ARG A 53 8.37 -6.58 -11.84
C ARG A 53 7.78 -7.98 -12.08
N LYS A 54 7.36 -8.69 -11.02
CA LYS A 54 6.65 -9.97 -11.14
C LYS A 54 5.27 -9.78 -11.79
N HIS A 55 4.52 -8.74 -11.42
CA HIS A 55 3.26 -8.41 -12.07
C HIS A 55 3.44 -8.05 -13.55
N LEU A 56 4.49 -7.29 -13.91
CA LEU A 56 4.77 -6.99 -15.32
C LEU A 56 5.07 -8.25 -16.14
N LYS A 57 5.86 -9.19 -15.60
CA LYS A 57 6.10 -10.50 -16.25
C LYS A 57 4.82 -11.32 -16.41
N ASN A 58 3.94 -11.29 -15.41
CA ASN A 58 2.64 -11.96 -15.50
C ASN A 58 1.76 -11.30 -16.57
N MET A 59 1.76 -9.97 -16.65
CA MET A 59 1.03 -9.21 -17.67
C MET A 59 1.59 -9.42 -19.07
N GLU A 60 2.90 -9.61 -19.21
CA GLU A 60 3.57 -10.01 -20.45
C GLU A 60 3.08 -11.39 -20.90
N ALA A 61 3.07 -12.37 -20.00
CA ALA A 61 2.57 -13.72 -20.30
C ALA A 61 1.09 -13.73 -20.69
N LYS A 62 0.30 -12.77 -20.18
CA LYS A 62 -1.11 -12.56 -20.54
C LYS A 62 -1.30 -11.74 -21.82
N GLY A 63 -0.24 -11.14 -22.38
CA GLY A 63 -0.30 -10.32 -23.59
C GLY A 63 -0.77 -8.88 -23.39
N TYR A 64 -0.84 -8.37 -22.15
CA TYR A 64 -1.24 -6.98 -21.88
C TYR A 64 -0.16 -5.96 -22.21
N ILE A 65 1.10 -6.35 -22.01
CA ILE A 65 2.29 -5.53 -22.23
C ILE A 65 3.39 -6.36 -22.88
N ALA A 66 4.37 -5.71 -23.50
CA ALA A 66 5.57 -6.36 -24.02
C ALA A 66 6.83 -5.61 -23.61
N PRO A 67 7.92 -6.31 -23.24
CA PRO A 67 9.22 -5.67 -23.05
C PRO A 67 9.76 -5.21 -24.41
N VAL A 68 10.34 -4.01 -24.42
CA VAL A 68 11.05 -3.44 -25.56
C VAL A 68 12.35 -2.84 -25.03
N ASP A 69 13.43 -2.96 -25.80
CA ASP A 69 14.68 -2.28 -25.47
C ASP A 69 14.70 -0.90 -26.16
N PHE A 70 14.88 0.15 -25.36
CA PHE A 70 15.01 1.51 -25.84
C PHE A 70 16.25 2.15 -25.20
N GLN A 71 17.23 2.54 -26.01
CA GLN A 71 18.49 3.12 -25.54
C GLN A 71 19.23 2.24 -24.50
N ASN A 72 19.30 0.92 -24.75
CA ASN A 72 19.90 -0.07 -23.84
C ASN A 72 19.24 -0.13 -22.44
N LYS A 73 18.02 0.39 -22.31
CA LYS A 73 17.20 0.31 -21.11
C LYS A 73 15.93 -0.44 -21.42
N ARG A 74 15.49 -1.27 -20.47
CA ARG A 74 14.23 -1.99 -20.56
C ARG A 74 13.07 -1.00 -20.41
N VAL A 75 12.22 -0.99 -21.42
CA VAL A 75 10.93 -0.29 -21.41
C VAL A 75 9.81 -1.30 -21.60
N TRP A 76 8.62 -0.91 -21.19
CA TRP A 76 7.41 -1.70 -21.36
C TRP A 76 6.50 -1.00 -22.35
N LYS A 77 5.99 -1.75 -23.32
CA LYS A 77 5.02 -1.29 -24.31
C LYS A 77 3.63 -1.80 -23.94
N ARG A 78 2.65 -0.91 -23.93
CA ARG A 78 1.23 -1.26 -23.75
C ARG A 78 0.69 -1.91 -25.04
N LEU A 79 0.06 -3.08 -24.92
CA LEU A 79 -0.55 -3.81 -26.04
C LEU A 79 -2.08 -3.80 -26.02
N VAL A 80 -2.70 -3.48 -24.88
CA VAL A 80 -4.15 -3.55 -24.68
C VAL A 80 -4.74 -2.17 -24.32
N ILE A 81 -5.90 -1.85 -24.89
CA ILE A 81 -6.64 -0.60 -24.63
C ILE A 81 -7.47 -0.78 -23.35
N GLU A 82 -7.64 0.27 -22.55
CA GLU A 82 -8.40 0.26 -21.27
C GLU A 82 -9.81 -0.32 -21.41
N SER A 83 -10.37 -0.27 -22.62
CA SER A 83 -11.69 -0.77 -23.00
C SER A 83 -11.78 -2.29 -23.16
N ASP A 84 -10.65 -2.98 -23.36
CA ASP A 84 -10.59 -4.44 -23.58
C ASP A 84 -10.24 -5.22 -22.29
N ILE A 85 -9.86 -4.52 -21.22
CA ILE A 85 -9.79 -5.12 -19.89
C ILE A 85 -11.19 -5.02 -19.32
N ASP A 86 -12.06 -5.92 -19.76
CA ASP A 86 -13.47 -5.97 -19.42
C ASP A 86 -13.66 -5.67 -17.93
N GLU A 87 -14.24 -4.51 -17.62
CA GLU A 87 -15.14 -4.43 -16.50
C GLU A 87 -16.28 -5.36 -16.91
N GLU A 88 -16.45 -6.48 -16.22
CA GLU A 88 -17.58 -7.38 -16.45
C GLU A 88 -18.83 -6.58 -16.10
N THR A 89 -19.34 -5.86 -17.10
CA THR A 89 -20.45 -4.94 -16.96
C THR A 89 -21.65 -5.81 -16.62
N LEU A 90 -22.01 -5.82 -15.33
CA LEU A 90 -23.26 -6.41 -14.87
C LEU A 90 -24.36 -5.90 -15.79
N THR A 91 -25.09 -6.84 -16.37
CA THR A 91 -26.16 -6.49 -17.29
C THR A 91 -27.18 -5.62 -16.56
N PRO A 92 -27.88 -4.69 -17.25
CA PRO A 92 -28.89 -3.85 -16.62
C PRO A 92 -29.96 -4.63 -15.85
N GLU A 93 -30.17 -5.90 -16.20
CA GLU A 93 -31.08 -6.83 -15.52
C GLU A 93 -30.53 -7.31 -14.16
N GLU A 94 -29.24 -7.61 -14.05
CA GLU A 94 -28.57 -7.98 -12.79
C GLU A 94 -28.51 -6.79 -11.84
N VAL A 95 -28.28 -5.59 -12.36
CA VAL A 95 -28.29 -4.34 -11.59
C VAL A 95 -29.69 -4.05 -11.05
N ARG A 96 -30.75 -4.28 -11.84
CA ARG A 96 -32.14 -4.17 -11.38
C ARG A 96 -32.48 -5.20 -10.31
N ALA A 97 -32.08 -6.46 -10.50
CA ALA A 97 -32.27 -7.51 -9.49
C ALA A 97 -31.52 -7.20 -8.18
N PHE A 98 -30.35 -6.55 -8.27
CA PHE A 98 -29.60 -6.07 -7.11
C PHE A 98 -30.33 -4.93 -6.40
N PHE A 99 -30.89 -3.96 -7.12
CA PHE A 99 -31.70 -2.87 -6.54
C PHE A 99 -33.01 -3.35 -5.91
N GLU A 100 -33.68 -4.36 -6.47
CA GLU A 100 -34.88 -4.96 -5.86
C GLU A 100 -34.55 -5.74 -4.58
N LYS A 101 -33.44 -6.50 -4.59
CA LYS A 101 -32.92 -7.15 -3.37
C LYS A 101 -32.46 -6.13 -2.32
N ALA A 102 -31.89 -4.99 -2.73
CA ALA A 102 -31.49 -3.92 -1.83
C ALA A 102 -32.71 -3.19 -1.21
N ARG A 103 -33.75 -2.90 -1.99
CA ARG A 103 -34.99 -2.26 -1.50
C ARG A 103 -35.76 -3.12 -0.50
N THR A 104 -35.72 -4.44 -0.66
CA THR A 104 -36.33 -5.38 0.31
C THR A 104 -35.51 -5.50 1.60
N LEU A 105 -34.21 -5.20 1.57
CA LEU A 105 -33.33 -5.13 2.74
C LEU A 105 -33.37 -3.76 3.44
N GLU A 106 -33.59 -2.66 2.71
CA GLU A 106 -33.66 -1.29 3.26
C GLU A 106 -34.89 -1.06 4.15
N ASN A 107 -36.05 -1.65 3.83
CA ASN A 107 -37.24 -1.57 4.68
C ASN A 107 -37.08 -2.27 6.05
N LYS A 108 -35.97 -2.99 6.28
CA LYS A 108 -35.66 -3.70 7.52
C LYS A 108 -34.46 -3.15 8.29
N LYS A 109 -33.81 -2.09 7.82
CA LYS A 109 -32.61 -1.50 8.44
C LYS A 109 -32.62 0.03 8.42
N THR A 110 -33.58 0.63 9.11
CA THR A 110 -33.31 1.94 9.72
C THR A 110 -32.22 1.73 10.78
N ASN A 111 -31.10 2.45 10.61
CA ASN A 111 -29.82 2.34 11.32
C ASN A 111 -28.81 1.34 10.71
N LEU A 112 -27.83 1.85 9.93
CA LEU A 112 -26.37 1.66 10.15
C LEU A 112 -25.50 2.03 8.93
N LYS A 113 -24.39 2.73 9.28
CA LYS A 113 -23.00 2.61 8.76
C LYS A 113 -22.63 3.19 7.37
N LYS A 114 -21.79 4.23 7.44
CA LYS A 114 -20.87 4.70 6.39
C LYS A 114 -19.90 3.57 5.93
N PRO A 115 -19.45 3.59 4.65
CA PRO A 115 -18.72 2.51 3.99
C PRO A 115 -17.36 2.20 4.62
N GLU A 116 -16.98 0.92 4.56
CA GLU A 116 -15.81 0.32 5.25
C GLU A 116 -14.45 0.90 4.85
N GLY A 117 -14.30 1.42 3.62
CA GLY A 117 -13.03 1.98 3.14
C GLY A 117 -12.53 3.21 3.92
N GLU A 118 -13.45 4.04 4.42
CA GLU A 118 -13.13 5.28 5.15
C GLU A 118 -12.65 5.00 6.60
N LYS A 119 -13.05 3.86 7.18
CA LYS A 119 -12.60 3.44 8.51
C LYS A 119 -11.16 2.97 8.52
N THR A 120 -10.74 2.23 7.49
CA THR A 120 -9.35 1.73 7.38
C THR A 120 -8.32 2.86 7.24
N VAL A 121 -8.67 3.95 6.55
CA VAL A 121 -7.78 5.12 6.38
C VAL A 121 -7.67 5.93 7.67
N SER A 122 -8.77 6.11 8.40
CA SER A 122 -8.73 6.80 9.69
C SER A 122 -7.98 5.99 10.75
N GLU A 123 -8.15 4.66 10.78
CA GLU A 123 -7.39 3.78 11.67
C GLU A 123 -5.88 3.78 11.37
N SER A 124 -5.49 3.74 10.09
CA SER A 124 -4.07 3.75 9.69
C SER A 124 -3.38 5.08 10.05
N ARG A 125 -4.11 6.20 9.98
CA ARG A 125 -3.61 7.53 10.36
C ARG A 125 -3.41 7.66 11.88
N VAL A 126 -4.40 7.22 12.66
CA VAL A 126 -4.28 7.21 14.13
C VAL A 126 -3.14 6.29 14.59
N LEU A 127 -2.94 5.17 13.90
CA LEU A 127 -1.83 4.27 14.17
C LEU A 127 -0.47 4.86 13.80
N ALA A 128 -0.38 5.62 12.71
CA ALA A 128 0.84 6.35 12.35
C ALA A 128 1.23 7.37 13.44
N GLU A 129 0.26 8.13 13.96
CA GLU A 129 0.48 9.07 15.06
C GLU A 129 0.93 8.37 16.36
N ASN A 130 0.36 7.20 16.67
CA ASN A 130 0.78 6.41 17.82
C ASN A 130 2.19 5.84 17.66
N ILE A 131 2.54 5.34 16.46
CA ILE A 131 3.89 4.85 16.15
C ILE A 131 4.90 6.00 16.30
N LEU A 132 4.61 7.18 15.75
CA LEU A 132 5.46 8.36 15.92
C LEU A 132 5.68 8.68 17.40
N ARG A 133 4.61 8.71 18.21
CA ARG A 133 4.71 8.97 19.65
C ARG A 133 5.57 7.92 20.37
N TYR A 134 5.41 6.65 20.04
CA TYR A 134 6.27 5.61 20.60
C TYR A 134 7.72 5.84 20.20
N LEU A 135 8.01 6.08 18.92
CA LEU A 135 9.37 6.36 18.46
C LEU A 135 9.99 7.57 19.16
N GLU A 136 9.24 8.65 19.35
CA GLU A 136 9.67 9.84 20.11
C GLU A 136 9.97 9.52 21.58
N MET A 137 9.20 8.63 22.22
CA MET A 137 9.42 8.19 23.61
C MET A 137 10.59 7.19 23.73
N GLY A 138 10.80 6.37 22.70
CA GLY A 138 11.83 5.33 22.66
C GLY A 138 13.22 5.86 22.29
N MET A 139 13.27 6.99 21.57
CA MET A 139 14.51 7.68 21.21
C MET A 139 15.16 8.31 22.46
N PRO A 140 16.50 8.21 22.63
CA PRO A 140 17.19 8.92 23.70
C PRO A 140 16.91 10.43 23.58
N THR A 141 16.52 11.07 24.69
CA THR A 141 16.22 12.51 24.83
C THR A 141 17.47 13.40 24.69
N ARG A 142 18.42 13.04 23.82
CA ARG A 142 19.66 13.77 23.55
C ARG A 142 19.55 14.58 22.26
N ILE A 143 18.45 15.28 22.06
CA ILE A 143 18.33 16.28 21.00
C ILE A 143 17.91 17.60 21.62
N LYS A 144 18.87 18.29 22.24
CA LYS A 144 18.98 19.76 22.14
C LYS A 144 20.43 20.28 22.11
N VAL A 145 21.44 19.46 22.38
CA VAL A 145 22.83 19.95 22.44
C VAL A 145 23.75 18.98 21.69
N LYS A 146 24.09 19.34 20.45
CA LYS A 146 25.08 18.68 19.57
C LYS A 146 24.73 17.24 19.14
N ARG A 147 23.97 17.12 18.04
CA ARG A 147 23.87 15.85 17.28
C ARG A 147 25.28 15.40 16.88
N ARG A 148 25.67 14.19 17.25
CA ARG A 148 26.88 13.55 16.74
C ARG A 148 26.59 13.04 15.32
N LEU A 149 27.48 13.34 14.37
CA LEU A 149 27.42 12.76 13.02
C LEU A 149 27.42 11.23 13.15
N GLY A 150 26.32 10.57 12.80
CA GLY A 150 26.18 9.10 12.83
C GLY A 150 25.04 8.53 13.67
N GLU A 151 24.22 9.34 14.35
CA GLU A 151 23.00 8.85 15.02
C GLU A 151 21.83 8.77 14.01
N PRO A 152 21.12 7.63 13.91
CA PRO A 152 19.98 7.48 13.01
C PRO A 152 18.87 8.45 13.39
N THR A 153 18.29 9.09 12.39
CA THR A 153 17.13 9.95 12.55
C THR A 153 15.85 9.12 12.78
N LEU A 154 14.78 9.78 13.20
CA LEU A 154 13.46 9.13 13.33
C LEU A 154 13.03 8.51 11.99
N ILE A 155 13.30 9.20 10.89
CA ILE A 155 12.98 8.72 9.53
C ILE A 155 13.79 7.46 9.21
N ASP A 156 15.10 7.44 9.52
CA ASP A 156 15.94 6.25 9.30
C ASP A 156 15.44 5.04 10.11
N HIS A 157 14.91 5.27 11.31
CA HIS A 157 14.30 4.21 12.11
C HIS A 157 12.98 3.72 11.52
N VAL A 158 12.14 4.61 10.99
CA VAL A 158 10.88 4.26 10.31
C VAL A 158 11.16 3.46 9.04
N GLU A 159 12.11 3.91 8.22
CA GLU A 159 12.54 3.22 6.99
C GLU A 159 13.05 1.81 7.29
N ALA A 160 13.96 1.69 8.27
CA ALA A 160 14.48 0.39 8.65
C ALA A 160 13.41 -0.52 9.28
N MET A 161 12.44 0.04 10.02
CA MET A 161 11.29 -0.72 10.54
C MET A 161 10.37 -1.20 9.43
N HIS A 162 10.10 -0.36 8.43
CA HIS A 162 9.27 -0.72 7.29
C HIS A 162 9.94 -1.82 6.46
N HIS A 163 11.23 -1.69 6.15
CA HIS A 163 12.01 -2.73 5.48
C HIS A 163 12.00 -4.04 6.29
N ALA A 164 12.29 -3.97 7.59
CA ALA A 164 12.33 -5.17 8.43
C ALA A 164 10.96 -5.85 8.53
N LEU A 165 9.86 -5.08 8.59
CA LEU A 165 8.50 -5.63 8.63
C LEU A 165 8.04 -6.17 7.28
N ALA A 166 8.54 -5.60 6.18
CA ALA A 166 8.28 -6.11 4.83
C ALA A 166 8.94 -7.48 4.60
N ASP A 167 10.10 -7.73 5.20
CA ASP A 167 10.78 -9.03 5.15
C ASP A 167 10.08 -10.06 6.04
N SER A 168 9.94 -9.75 7.34
CA SER A 168 9.20 -10.59 8.27
C SER A 168 8.85 -9.88 9.57
N LYS A 169 7.75 -10.29 10.21
CA LYS A 169 7.43 -9.89 11.58
C LYS A 169 8.57 -10.12 12.57
N ASN A 170 9.33 -11.20 12.40
CA ASN A 170 10.45 -11.53 13.29
C ASN A 170 11.61 -10.55 13.11
N ASP A 171 11.90 -10.13 11.88
CA ASP A 171 12.96 -9.16 11.59
C ASP A 171 12.60 -7.77 12.09
N PHE A 172 11.32 -7.37 11.97
CA PHE A 172 10.81 -6.15 12.60
C PHE A 172 11.02 -6.16 14.12
N LEU A 173 10.56 -7.21 14.81
CA LEU A 173 10.70 -7.31 16.26
C LEU A 173 12.18 -7.37 16.69
N LYS A 174 13.03 -8.04 15.91
CA LYS A 174 14.48 -8.08 16.11
C LYS A 174 15.10 -6.69 15.96
N TYR A 175 14.69 -5.91 14.96
CA TYR A 175 15.14 -4.55 14.76
C TYR A 175 14.71 -3.63 15.91
N VAL A 176 13.43 -3.66 16.30
CA VAL A 176 12.88 -2.85 17.39
C VAL A 176 13.56 -3.21 18.72
N ARG A 177 13.76 -4.50 19.01
CA ARG A 177 14.46 -4.93 20.23
C ARG A 177 15.91 -4.44 20.29
N LYS A 178 16.59 -4.37 19.15
CA LYS A 178 17.99 -3.94 19.05
C LYS A 178 18.15 -2.42 19.15
N ASN A 179 17.29 -1.66 18.47
CA ASN A 179 17.47 -0.21 18.30
C ASN A 179 16.55 0.62 19.21
N LEU A 180 15.39 0.08 19.60
CA LEU A 180 14.33 0.78 20.32
C LEU A 180 13.73 -0.11 21.43
N PRO A 181 14.55 -0.60 22.38
CA PRO A 181 14.11 -1.59 23.36
C PRO A 181 12.97 -1.10 24.26
N ARG A 182 12.86 0.21 24.47
CA ARG A 182 11.83 0.83 25.33
C ARG A 182 10.41 0.71 24.78
N VAL A 183 10.26 0.57 23.47
CA VAL A 183 8.95 0.51 22.80
C VAL A 183 8.67 -0.88 22.23
N TYR A 184 9.53 -1.86 22.54
CA TYR A 184 9.41 -3.21 22.04
C TYR A 184 8.06 -3.84 22.38
N GLU A 185 7.66 -3.78 23.65
CA GLU A 185 6.39 -4.36 24.11
C GLU A 185 5.18 -3.67 23.47
N ASP A 186 5.25 -2.35 23.29
CA ASP A 186 4.17 -1.57 22.68
C ASP A 186 4.05 -1.89 21.18
N MET A 187 5.17 -1.99 20.47
CA MET A 187 5.20 -2.36 19.05
C MET A 187 4.80 -3.81 18.83
N GLU A 188 5.16 -4.73 19.73
CA GLU A 188 4.74 -6.12 19.67
C GLU A 188 3.23 -6.26 19.90
N LYS A 189 2.67 -5.57 20.90
CA LYS A 189 1.22 -5.52 21.14
C LYS A 189 0.48 -4.88 19.97
N LEU A 190 1.05 -3.82 19.38
CA LEU A 190 0.48 -3.16 18.21
C LEU A 190 0.39 -4.11 17.02
N LEU A 191 1.48 -4.84 16.75
CA LEU A 191 1.57 -5.79 15.66
C LEU A 191 0.61 -6.97 15.84
N ASN A 192 0.51 -7.49 17.06
CA ASN A 192 -0.39 -8.60 17.40
C ASN A 192 -1.88 -8.21 17.35
N SER A 193 -2.21 -6.94 17.66
CA SER A 193 -3.61 -6.48 17.73
C SER A 193 -4.15 -5.92 16.42
N LYS A 194 -3.30 -5.24 15.63
CA LYS A 194 -3.70 -4.56 14.39
C LYS A 194 -3.31 -5.31 13.12
N GLY A 195 -2.39 -6.26 13.22
CA GLY A 195 -1.87 -7.01 12.09
C GLY A 195 -0.76 -6.27 11.34
N GLU A 196 0.06 -7.05 10.64
CA GLU A 196 1.28 -6.60 9.95
C GLU A 196 0.98 -5.59 8.85
N GLU A 197 -0.10 -5.81 8.09
CA GLU A 197 -0.49 -4.95 6.96
C GLU A 197 -0.84 -3.52 7.40
N VAL A 198 -1.50 -3.37 8.56
CA VAL A 198 -1.90 -2.06 9.07
C VAL A 198 -0.69 -1.29 9.59
N VAL A 199 0.24 -1.98 10.28
CA VAL A 199 1.47 -1.36 10.77
C VAL A 199 2.39 -0.96 9.61
N LEU A 200 2.54 -1.81 8.59
CA LEU A 200 3.26 -1.47 7.36
C LEU A 200 2.70 -0.23 6.68
N ARG A 201 1.37 -0.15 6.57
CA ARG A 201 0.69 1.02 5.99
C ARG A 201 0.96 2.28 6.79
N SER A 202 0.90 2.20 8.12
CA SER A 202 1.19 3.32 9.00
C SER A 202 2.65 3.76 8.92
N LEU A 203 3.61 2.84 8.82
CA LEU A 203 5.04 3.16 8.62
C LEU A 203 5.26 3.86 7.27
N ARG A 204 4.68 3.33 6.20
CA ARG A 204 4.76 3.97 4.87
C ARG A 204 4.09 5.34 4.84
N MET A 205 3.02 5.57 5.60
CA MET A 205 2.41 6.89 5.76
C MET A 205 3.36 7.89 6.43
N ILE A 206 4.22 7.42 7.34
CA ILE A 206 5.24 8.25 7.99
C ILE A 206 6.39 8.56 7.01
N GLU A 207 6.88 7.55 6.27
CA GLU A 207 7.95 7.71 5.26
C GLU A 207 7.56 8.65 4.11
N SER A 208 6.37 8.45 3.55
CA SER A 208 5.90 9.19 2.37
C SER A 208 5.53 10.64 2.67
N GLY A 209 5.59 11.07 3.93
CA GLY A 209 5.50 12.47 4.28
C GLY A 209 4.21 13.14 3.79
N GLN A 210 3.03 12.63 4.17
CA GLN A 210 1.87 13.52 4.26
C GLN A 210 2.22 14.62 5.28
N ARG A 211 2.75 15.72 4.74
CA ARG A 211 3.32 16.89 5.43
C ARG A 211 2.39 17.40 6.53
N ILE A 212 2.56 16.91 7.76
CA ILE A 212 2.52 17.72 8.98
C ILE A 212 3.46 17.03 9.98
N TYR A 213 4.73 17.44 10.02
CA TYR A 213 5.42 17.96 11.21
C TYR A 213 6.96 17.83 11.09
N PRO A 214 7.73 18.86 11.49
CA PRO A 214 7.27 20.17 11.97
C PRO A 214 7.10 21.18 10.83
N PRO A 215 5.94 21.86 10.67
CA PRO A 215 5.94 23.20 10.13
C PRO A 215 6.41 24.20 11.22
N GLN A 216 7.13 25.22 10.75
CA GLN A 216 7.59 26.38 11.51
C GLN A 216 6.42 27.25 11.97
#